data_AF-A0A2R7MN50-F1
#
_entry.id   AF-A0A2R7MN50-F1
#
_cell.length_a   1.000
_cell.length_b   1.000
_cell.length_c   1.000
_cell.angle_alpha   90.00
_cell.angle_beta   90.00
_cell.angle_gamma   90.00
#
_symmetry.space_group_name_H-M   'P 1'
#
loop_
_entity.id
_entity.type
_entity.pdbx_description
1 polymer ?
#
loop_
_entity_poly.entity_id
_entity_poly.type
_entity_poly.pdbx_seq_one_letter_code
_entity_poly.pdbx_strand_id
1 'polypeptide(L)'
;WWEARKIFGELTNNTRSFVAKTYAYYGNNENLNNADNKEIQAKKILELTILYIRQLKNEMHNNFKPTFDETTIRILTEFKINTENKISNEILVALTKDIEMNFSSKANIEKGDLMQHINRFYEVQGKAERIKNTPFLMIYSTFTKIIVSFYVVLIPLFIGDIDLGGENSGFEFLAIPIMVIISTAFLTINKLANLFGEPFLEDKKTSVTIDEICKTIEKNCNEVKDKLK
;
A
#
# COMPACT_ATOMS: atom_id res chain seq x y z
N TRP A 1 -5.29 6.20 6.89
CA TRP A 1 -4.28 6.89 6.06
C TRP A 1 -2.85 6.83 6.60
N TRP A 2 -2.55 7.39 7.79
CA TRP A 2 -1.18 7.42 8.34
C TRP A 2 -0.54 6.03 8.53
N GLU A 3 -1.32 5.07 9.02
CA GLU A 3 -0.85 3.70 9.21
C GLU A 3 -0.51 3.00 7.88
N ALA A 4 -1.33 3.18 6.85
CA ALA A 4 -1.03 2.73 5.49
C ALA A 4 0.30 3.30 4.99
N ARG A 5 0.56 4.59 5.20
CA ARG A 5 1.85 5.21 4.81
C ARG A 5 3.03 4.60 5.58
N LYS A 6 2.87 4.28 6.86
CA LYS A 6 3.91 3.58 7.64
C LYS A 6 4.20 2.19 7.09
N ILE A 7 3.16 1.41 6.75
CA ILE A 7 3.29 0.06 6.20
C ILE A 7 4.04 0.08 4.87
N PHE A 8 3.68 0.99 3.96
CA PHE A 8 4.38 1.12 2.67
C PHE A 8 5.81 1.71 2.82
N GLY A 9 6.06 2.51 3.85
CA GLY A 9 7.41 2.92 4.24
C GLY A 9 8.26 1.74 4.73
N GLU A 10 7.67 0.88 5.58
CA GLU A 10 8.28 -0.36 6.06
C GLU A 10 8.59 -1.30 4.88
N LEU A 11 7.64 -1.46 3.94
CA LEU A 11 7.83 -2.22 2.70
C LEU A 11 9.02 -1.70 1.88
N THR A 12 9.10 -0.37 1.71
CA THR A 12 10.18 0.27 0.94
C THR A 12 11.54 -0.02 1.56
N ASN A 13 11.66 0.15 2.88
CA ASN A 13 12.91 -0.09 3.59
C ASN A 13 13.29 -1.56 3.59
N ASN A 14 12.33 -2.46 3.85
CA ASN A 14 12.56 -3.91 3.82
C ASN A 14 13.03 -4.36 2.44
N THR A 15 12.39 -3.86 1.37
CA THR A 15 12.77 -4.20 -0.01
C THR A 15 14.17 -3.70 -0.35
N ARG A 16 14.52 -2.47 0.00
CA ARG A 16 15.88 -1.93 -0.23
C ARG A 16 16.95 -2.76 0.49
N SER A 17 16.72 -3.11 1.75
CA SER A 17 17.63 -3.96 2.50
C SER A 17 17.74 -5.36 1.91
N PHE A 18 16.61 -5.97 1.54
CA PHE A 18 16.57 -7.28 0.91
C PHE A 18 17.38 -7.29 -0.40
N VAL A 19 17.11 -6.35 -1.30
CA VAL A 19 17.79 -6.23 -2.60
C VAL A 19 19.30 -6.00 -2.44
N ALA A 20 19.72 -5.13 -1.52
CA ALA A 20 21.14 -4.89 -1.25
C ALA A 20 21.85 -6.15 -0.69
N LYS A 21 21.17 -6.89 0.18
CA LYS A 21 21.67 -8.15 0.74
C LYS A 21 21.70 -9.26 -0.29
N THR A 22 20.69 -9.37 -1.16
CA THR A 22 20.70 -10.29 -2.30
C THR A 22 21.93 -10.03 -3.17
N TYR A 23 22.21 -8.76 -3.51
CA TYR A 23 23.40 -8.40 -4.27
C TYR A 23 24.70 -8.84 -3.58
N ALA A 24 24.84 -8.55 -2.27
CA ALA A 24 26.06 -8.88 -1.52
C ALA A 24 26.25 -10.39 -1.33
N TYR A 25 25.19 -11.11 -0.93
CA TYR A 25 25.27 -12.52 -0.56
C TYR A 25 25.38 -13.44 -1.78
N TYR A 26 24.68 -13.15 -2.88
CA TYR A 26 24.86 -13.89 -4.12
C TYR A 26 26.17 -13.52 -4.83
N GLY A 27 26.77 -12.36 -4.53
CA GLY A 27 28.09 -11.99 -5.03
C GLY A 27 29.23 -12.86 -4.49
N ASN A 28 29.06 -13.43 -3.29
CA ASN A 28 30.05 -14.30 -2.65
C ASN A 28 29.88 -15.78 -3.09
N ASN A 29 30.89 -16.31 -3.77
CA ASN A 29 30.86 -17.68 -4.30
C ASN A 29 30.76 -18.75 -3.21
N GLU A 30 31.26 -18.49 -2.00
CA GLU A 30 31.22 -19.46 -0.90
C GLU A 30 29.82 -19.69 -0.34
N ASN A 31 28.90 -18.76 -0.60
CA ASN A 31 27.54 -18.82 -0.08
C ASN A 31 26.62 -19.70 -0.93
N LEU A 32 26.98 -19.97 -2.19
CA LEU A 32 26.12 -20.63 -3.16
C LEU A 32 26.54 -22.07 -3.42
N ASN A 33 25.56 -22.94 -3.67
CA ASN A 33 25.82 -24.32 -4.09
C ASN A 33 26.41 -24.39 -5.51
N ASN A 34 26.00 -23.48 -6.39
CA ASN A 34 26.45 -23.41 -7.79
C ASN A 34 26.88 -21.97 -8.12
N ALA A 35 28.19 -21.72 -8.13
CA ALA A 35 28.76 -20.40 -8.38
C ALA A 35 28.63 -19.93 -9.85
N ASP A 36 28.49 -20.85 -10.80
CA ASP A 36 28.51 -20.56 -12.24
C ASP A 36 27.31 -19.74 -12.74
N ASN A 37 26.23 -19.64 -11.96
CA ASN A 37 25.00 -18.93 -12.35
C ASN A 37 24.55 -17.87 -11.33
N LYS A 38 25.46 -17.37 -10.49
CA LYS A 38 25.13 -16.48 -9.37
C LYS A 38 24.39 -15.20 -9.79
N GLU A 39 24.79 -14.58 -10.90
CA GLU A 39 24.16 -13.36 -11.42
C GLU A 39 22.75 -13.63 -11.94
N ILE A 40 22.56 -14.77 -12.62
CA ILE A 40 21.25 -15.18 -13.13
C ILE A 40 20.31 -15.48 -11.96
N GLN A 41 20.79 -16.18 -10.93
CA GLN A 41 20.00 -16.47 -9.72
C GLN A 41 19.62 -15.19 -8.97
N ALA A 42 20.58 -14.28 -8.76
CA ALA A 42 20.31 -13.00 -8.13
C ALA A 42 19.30 -12.17 -8.93
N LYS A 43 19.43 -12.11 -10.26
CA LYS A 43 18.47 -11.42 -11.14
C LYS A 43 17.07 -12.00 -11.02
N LYS A 44 16.93 -13.32 -10.98
CA LYS A 44 15.64 -14.01 -10.79
C LYS A 44 14.97 -13.63 -9.47
N ILE A 45 15.70 -13.63 -8.36
CA ILE A 45 15.18 -13.20 -7.04
C ILE A 45 14.70 -11.74 -7.09
N LEU A 46 15.46 -10.85 -7.72
CA LEU A 46 15.07 -9.44 -7.87
C LEU A 46 13.81 -9.28 -8.71
N GLU A 47 13.69 -10.04 -9.81
CA GLU A 47 12.50 -10.01 -10.67
C GLU A 47 11.26 -10.56 -9.96
N LEU A 48 11.39 -11.64 -9.18
CA LEU A 48 10.32 -12.14 -8.31
C LEU A 48 9.92 -11.11 -7.25
N THR A 49 10.88 -10.40 -6.69
CA THR A 49 10.61 -9.34 -5.71
C THR A 49 9.84 -8.19 -6.34
N ILE A 50 10.21 -7.75 -7.55
CA ILE A 50 9.45 -6.74 -8.30
C ILE A 50 8.03 -7.23 -8.57
N LEU A 51 7.88 -8.49 -8.99
CA LEU A 51 6.58 -9.09 -9.25
C LEU A 51 5.71 -9.12 -7.99
N TYR A 52 6.28 -9.47 -6.83
CA TYR A 52 5.60 -9.41 -5.54
C TYR A 52 5.07 -8.00 -5.24
N ILE A 53 5.91 -6.96 -5.41
CA ILE A 53 5.51 -5.57 -5.15
C ILE A 53 4.37 -5.14 -6.08
N ARG A 54 4.44 -5.49 -7.37
CA ARG A 54 3.38 -5.20 -8.34
C ARG A 54 2.08 -5.93 -7.99
N GLN A 55 2.17 -7.20 -7.59
CA GLN A 55 1.00 -7.98 -7.21
C GLN A 55 0.37 -7.46 -5.91
N LEU A 56 1.16 -7.18 -4.87
CA LEU A 56 0.67 -6.62 -3.61
C LEU A 56 -0.06 -5.30 -3.84
N LYS A 57 0.47 -4.43 -4.71
CA LYS A 57 -0.20 -3.20 -5.13
C LYS A 57 -1.57 -3.49 -5.75
N ASN A 58 -1.63 -4.36 -6.75
CA ASN A 58 -2.87 -4.69 -7.44
C ASN A 58 -3.89 -5.30 -6.48
N GLU A 59 -3.44 -6.17 -5.56
CA GLU A 59 -4.27 -6.72 -4.49
C GLU A 59 -4.83 -5.65 -3.56
N MET A 60 -4.08 -4.58 -3.26
CA MET A 60 -4.62 -3.45 -2.48
C MET A 60 -5.73 -2.71 -3.23
N HIS A 61 -5.64 -2.60 -4.56
CA HIS A 61 -6.66 -1.97 -5.41
C HIS A 61 -7.84 -2.90 -5.79
N ASN A 62 -7.94 -4.11 -5.22
CA ASN A 62 -8.94 -5.14 -5.58
C ASN A 62 -8.75 -5.78 -6.96
N ASN A 63 -7.60 -5.56 -7.59
CA ASN A 63 -7.23 -6.23 -8.82
C ASN A 63 -6.40 -7.49 -8.50
N PHE A 64 -7.08 -8.59 -8.22
CA PHE A 64 -6.42 -9.84 -7.81
C PHE A 64 -5.75 -10.58 -8.98
N LYS A 65 -6.23 -10.37 -10.21
CA LYS A 65 -5.76 -11.04 -11.44
C LYS A 65 -5.57 -9.99 -12.55
N PRO A 66 -4.50 -9.19 -12.49
CA PRO A 66 -4.18 -8.25 -13.56
C PRO A 66 -3.87 -9.00 -14.86
N THR A 67 -4.03 -8.33 -16.00
CA THR A 67 -3.45 -8.82 -17.26
C THR A 67 -1.93 -8.84 -17.12
N PHE A 68 -1.35 -10.03 -17.13
CA PHE A 68 0.09 -10.22 -17.00
C PHE A 68 0.76 -9.99 -18.36
N ASP A 69 1.82 -9.20 -18.38
CA ASP A 69 2.70 -9.07 -19.55
C ASP A 69 3.38 -10.42 -19.85
N GLU A 70 3.80 -10.65 -21.11
CA GLU A 70 4.48 -11.88 -21.54
C GLU A 70 5.70 -12.25 -20.66
N THR A 71 6.44 -11.24 -20.20
CA THR A 71 7.57 -11.41 -19.28
C THR A 71 7.15 -11.94 -17.91
N THR A 72 6.01 -11.45 -17.41
CA THR A 72 5.44 -11.87 -16.13
C THR A 72 4.92 -13.30 -16.23
N ILE A 73 4.25 -13.64 -17.33
CA ILE A 73 3.76 -15.01 -17.60
C ILE A 73 4.95 -15.99 -17.65
N ARG A 74 6.06 -15.61 -18.28
CA ARG A 74 7.28 -16.44 -18.33
C ARG A 74 7.82 -16.75 -16.94
N ILE A 75 7.93 -15.73 -16.09
CA ILE A 75 8.41 -15.88 -14.70
C ILE A 75 7.43 -16.74 -13.89
N LEU A 76 6.13 -16.49 -13.98
CA LEU A 76 5.10 -17.28 -13.29
C LEU A 76 5.17 -18.76 -13.67
N THR A 77 5.40 -19.04 -14.95
CA THR A 77 5.52 -20.41 -15.47
C THR A 77 6.83 -21.08 -15.02
N GLU A 78 7.94 -20.33 -15.03
CA GLU A 78 9.26 -20.81 -14.59
C GLU A 78 9.25 -21.23 -13.11
N PHE A 79 8.62 -20.43 -12.25
CA PHE A 79 8.51 -20.69 -10.81
C PHE A 79 7.32 -21.57 -10.41
N LYS A 80 6.50 -22.03 -11.37
CA LYS A 80 5.30 -22.84 -11.16
C LYS A 80 4.33 -22.22 -10.14
N ILE A 81 4.08 -20.92 -10.28
CA ILE A 81 3.19 -20.17 -9.39
C ILE A 81 1.73 -20.51 -9.69
N ASN A 82 0.97 -20.95 -8.69
CA ASN A 82 -0.45 -21.25 -8.85
C ASN A 82 -1.30 -19.98 -8.84
N THR A 83 -1.91 -19.63 -9.98
CA THR A 83 -2.79 -18.45 -10.11
C THR A 83 -4.21 -18.62 -9.56
N GLU A 84 -4.55 -19.81 -9.06
CA GLU A 84 -5.81 -20.06 -8.36
C GLU A 84 -5.77 -19.57 -6.91
N ASN A 85 -4.60 -19.68 -6.28
CA ASN A 85 -4.34 -19.21 -4.94
C ASN A 85 -4.04 -17.70 -4.93
N LYS A 86 -3.85 -17.16 -3.73
CA LYS A 86 -3.39 -15.79 -3.55
C LYS A 86 -1.98 -15.62 -4.12
N ILE A 87 -1.88 -14.90 -5.23
CA ILE A 87 -0.66 -14.81 -6.04
C ILE A 87 0.50 -14.20 -5.25
N SER A 88 0.27 -13.19 -4.40
CA SER A 88 1.32 -12.60 -3.56
C SER A 88 1.98 -13.63 -2.61
N ASN A 89 1.19 -14.53 -2.02
CA ASN A 89 1.70 -15.60 -1.17
C ASN A 89 2.51 -16.64 -1.96
N GLU A 90 2.00 -17.05 -3.12
CA GLU A 90 2.70 -18.02 -3.97
C GLU A 90 4.05 -17.46 -4.46
N ILE A 91 4.15 -16.15 -4.73
CA ILE A 91 5.43 -15.50 -5.06
C ILE A 91 6.39 -15.54 -3.86
N LEU A 92 5.92 -15.29 -2.63
CA LEU A 92 6.76 -15.37 -1.44
C LEU A 92 7.23 -16.81 -1.15
N VAL A 93 6.38 -17.81 -1.43
CA VAL A 93 6.75 -19.23 -1.35
C VAL A 93 7.82 -19.56 -2.40
N ALA A 94 7.66 -19.10 -3.64
CA ALA A 94 8.66 -19.28 -4.70
C ALA A 94 10.00 -18.63 -4.33
N LEU A 95 9.99 -17.41 -3.78
CA LEU A 95 11.18 -16.72 -3.27
C LEU A 95 11.88 -17.53 -2.17
N THR A 96 11.11 -18.03 -1.21
CA THR A 96 11.63 -18.85 -0.10
C THR A 96 12.30 -20.12 -0.63
N LYS A 97 11.63 -20.82 -1.55
CA LYS A 97 12.13 -22.06 -2.15
C LYS A 97 13.40 -21.83 -2.96
N ASP A 98 13.47 -20.75 -3.73
CA ASP A 98 14.64 -20.47 -4.57
C ASP A 98 15.87 -20.12 -3.72
N ILE A 99 15.70 -19.31 -2.67
CA ILE A 99 16.79 -19.02 -1.72
C ILE A 99 17.25 -20.29 -1.00
N GLU A 100 16.33 -21.16 -0.58
CA GLU A 100 16.65 -22.44 0.06
C GLU A 100 17.51 -23.34 -0.82
N MET A 101 17.21 -23.41 -2.13
CA MET A 101 17.93 -24.26 -3.09
C MET A 101 19.30 -23.68 -3.49
N ASN A 102 19.41 -22.36 -3.59
CA ASN A 102 20.63 -21.70 -4.07
C ASN A 102 21.73 -21.63 -3.00
N PHE A 103 21.37 -21.46 -1.72
CA PHE A 103 22.34 -21.29 -0.63
C PHE A 103 22.93 -22.62 -0.12
N SER A 104 24.24 -22.59 0.16
CA SER A 104 24.95 -23.71 0.79
C SER A 104 24.67 -23.80 2.28
N SER A 105 24.78 -25.02 2.84
CA SER A 105 24.67 -25.25 4.30
C SER A 105 25.71 -24.50 5.12
N LYS A 106 26.78 -24.00 4.50
CA LYS A 106 27.79 -23.15 5.15
C LYS A 106 27.31 -21.71 5.38
N ALA A 107 26.39 -21.21 4.56
CA ALA A 107 25.89 -19.82 4.60
C ALA A 107 24.49 -19.73 5.24
N ASN A 108 24.29 -20.44 6.35
CA ASN A 108 23.02 -20.46 7.07
C ASN A 108 22.67 -19.10 7.70
N ILE A 109 23.67 -18.27 8.02
CA ILE A 109 23.45 -16.94 8.61
C ILE A 109 22.89 -15.97 7.57
N GLU A 110 23.52 -15.89 6.40
CA GLU A 110 23.12 -15.05 5.27
C GLU A 110 21.74 -15.47 4.75
N LYS A 111 21.53 -16.78 4.64
CA LYS A 111 20.23 -17.36 4.31
C LYS A 111 19.17 -16.97 5.35
N GLY A 112 19.45 -17.15 6.65
CA GLY A 112 18.52 -16.80 7.73
C GLY A 112 18.16 -15.32 7.75
N ASP A 113 19.12 -14.46 7.43
CA ASP A 113 18.90 -13.01 7.31
C ASP A 113 17.98 -12.65 6.13
N LEU A 114 18.15 -13.28 4.96
CA LEU A 114 17.21 -13.14 3.83
C LEU A 114 15.81 -13.68 4.16
N MET A 115 15.72 -14.80 4.88
CA MET A 115 14.42 -15.35 5.32
C MET A 115 13.70 -14.41 6.29
N GLN A 116 14.44 -13.68 7.15
CA GLN A 116 13.84 -12.66 8.01
C GLN A 116 13.19 -11.53 7.20
N HIS A 117 13.77 -11.14 6.06
CA HIS A 117 13.17 -10.16 5.16
C HIS A 117 11.90 -10.69 4.48
N ILE A 118 11.83 -11.99 4.17
CA ILE A 118 10.61 -12.63 3.67
C ILE A 118 9.50 -12.61 4.74
N ASN A 119 9.83 -12.93 5.99
CA ASN A 119 8.88 -12.82 7.10
C ASN A 119 8.32 -11.39 7.24
N ARG A 120 9.19 -10.39 7.11
CA ARG A 120 8.76 -8.97 7.10
C ARG A 120 7.84 -8.64 5.93
N PHE A 121 8.02 -9.26 4.75
CA PHE A 121 7.07 -9.10 3.64
C PHE A 121 5.68 -9.63 4.02
N TYR A 122 5.60 -10.80 4.63
CA TYR A 122 4.32 -11.34 5.15
C TYR A 122 3.69 -10.43 6.21
N GLU A 123 4.48 -9.87 7.13
CA GLU A 123 3.97 -8.95 8.16
C GLU A 123 3.38 -7.68 7.53
N VAL A 124 4.11 -7.05 6.60
CA VAL A 124 3.63 -5.87 5.87
C VAL A 124 2.36 -6.19 5.11
N GLN A 125 2.33 -7.31 4.39
CA GLN A 125 1.16 -7.75 3.64
C GLN A 125 -0.05 -7.96 4.55
N GLY A 126 0.12 -8.68 5.67
CA GLY A 126 -0.94 -8.90 6.65
C GLY A 126 -1.45 -7.59 7.28
N LYS A 127 -0.57 -6.65 7.60
CA LYS A 127 -0.94 -5.30 8.07
C LYS A 127 -1.76 -4.55 7.00
N ALA A 128 -1.33 -4.59 5.74
CA ALA A 128 -2.01 -3.91 4.64
C ALA A 128 -3.41 -4.49 4.39
N GLU A 129 -3.53 -5.82 4.37
CA GLU A 129 -4.80 -6.54 4.24
C GLU A 129 -5.75 -6.24 5.39
N ARG A 130 -5.25 -6.18 6.63
CA ARG A 130 -6.08 -5.80 7.79
C ARG A 130 -6.67 -4.42 7.61
N ILE A 131 -5.87 -3.39 7.31
CA ILE A 131 -6.38 -2.03 7.10
C ILE A 131 -7.42 -2.00 5.97
N LYS A 132 -7.19 -2.77 4.90
CA LYS A 132 -8.11 -2.85 3.77
C LYS A 132 -9.43 -3.52 4.15
N ASN A 133 -9.36 -4.67 4.81
CA ASN A 133 -10.51 -5.51 5.13
C ASN A 133 -11.26 -5.06 6.39
N THR A 134 -10.66 -4.18 7.20
CA THR A 134 -11.32 -3.50 8.32
C THR A 134 -11.51 -2.02 8.00
N PRO A 135 -12.34 -1.66 7.00
CA PRO A 135 -12.66 -0.26 6.76
C PRO A 135 -13.28 0.32 8.04
N PHE A 136 -12.82 1.52 8.41
CA PHE A 136 -13.34 2.28 9.55
C PHE A 136 -14.87 2.25 9.53
N LEU A 137 -15.50 1.82 10.64
CA LEU A 137 -16.91 1.40 10.73
C LEU A 137 -17.77 2.12 9.68
N MET A 138 -18.09 1.43 8.58
CA MET A 138 -18.87 2.01 7.47
C MET A 138 -20.21 2.59 7.96
N ILE A 139 -20.74 2.00 9.03
CA ILE A 139 -21.90 2.47 9.80
C ILE A 139 -21.65 3.87 10.37
N TYR A 140 -20.49 4.13 10.99
CA TYR A 140 -20.15 5.43 11.55
C TYR A 140 -20.05 6.50 10.47
N SER A 141 -19.37 6.24 9.35
CA SER A 141 -19.27 7.17 8.21
C SER A 141 -20.64 7.52 7.63
N THR A 142 -21.51 6.53 7.48
CA THR A 142 -22.88 6.71 7.00
C THR A 142 -23.71 7.48 8.01
N PHE A 143 -23.59 7.14 9.29
CA PHE A 143 -24.29 7.81 10.38
C PHE A 143 -23.90 9.28 10.51
N THR A 144 -22.60 9.61 10.53
CA THR A 144 -22.16 11.02 10.59
C THR A 144 -22.60 11.79 9.37
N LYS A 145 -22.60 11.17 8.17
CA LYS A 145 -23.12 11.81 6.96
C LYS A 145 -24.61 12.16 7.09
N ILE A 146 -25.43 11.26 7.63
CA ILE A 146 -26.85 11.52 7.86
C ILE A 146 -27.03 12.66 8.88
N ILE A 147 -26.35 12.59 10.03
CA ILE A 147 -26.46 13.60 11.10
C ILE A 147 -25.99 14.98 10.64
N VAL A 148 -24.82 15.08 10.00
CA VAL A 148 -24.31 16.38 9.50
C VAL A 148 -25.22 16.94 8.42
N SER A 149 -25.72 16.11 7.51
CA SER A 149 -26.65 16.58 6.47
C SER A 149 -27.96 17.09 7.08
N PHE A 150 -28.49 16.37 8.07
CA PHE A 150 -29.69 16.78 8.80
C PHE A 150 -29.46 18.11 9.55
N TYR A 151 -28.32 18.26 10.22
CA TYR A 151 -27.96 19.50 10.92
C TYR A 151 -27.90 20.70 9.96
N VAL A 152 -27.26 20.55 8.79
CA VAL A 152 -27.19 21.60 7.77
C VAL A 152 -28.56 21.97 7.20
N VAL A 153 -29.48 21.01 7.07
CA VAL A 153 -30.85 21.27 6.63
C VAL A 153 -31.70 21.96 7.72
N LEU A 154 -31.41 21.72 9.00
CA LEU A 154 -32.10 22.37 10.11
C LEU A 154 -31.61 23.80 10.37
N ILE A 155 -30.34 24.09 10.11
CA ILE A 155 -29.71 25.41 10.32
C ILE A 155 -30.57 26.58 9.80
N PRO A 156 -31.10 26.56 8.57
CA PRO A 156 -31.95 27.64 8.04
C PRO A 156 -33.27 27.84 8.80
N LEU A 157 -33.79 26.82 9.50
CA LEU A 157 -35.03 26.96 10.27
C LEU A 157 -34.83 27.82 11.53
N PHE A 158 -33.61 27.90 12.04
CA PHE A 158 -33.27 28.74 13.20
C PHE A 158 -32.99 30.21 12.84
N ILE A 159 -33.04 30.57 11.55
CA ILE A 159 -32.64 31.91 11.10
C ILE A 159 -33.57 33.02 11.61
N GLY A 160 -34.85 32.69 11.84
CA GLY A 160 -35.86 33.65 12.29
C GLY A 160 -35.71 34.09 13.75
N ASP A 161 -34.96 33.32 14.55
CA ASP A 161 -34.78 33.59 15.99
C ASP A 161 -33.42 34.25 16.31
N ILE A 162 -32.59 34.53 15.29
CA ILE A 162 -31.25 35.08 15.46
C ILE A 162 -31.32 36.61 15.39
N ASP A 163 -31.52 37.26 16.53
CA ASP A 163 -31.46 38.72 16.66
C ASP A 163 -30.01 39.20 16.81
N LEU A 164 -29.33 39.42 15.68
CA LEU A 164 -27.94 39.87 15.60
C LEU A 164 -27.81 41.41 15.70
N GLY A 165 -28.41 42.05 16.69
CA GLY A 165 -28.19 43.48 16.93
C GLY A 165 -29.38 44.30 17.39
N GLY A 166 -30.49 43.65 17.74
CA GLY A 166 -31.75 44.28 18.15
C GLY A 166 -32.67 44.56 16.96
N GLU A 167 -33.99 44.55 17.24
CA GLU A 167 -35.15 44.64 16.33
C GLU A 167 -35.09 45.66 15.17
N ASN A 168 -34.15 46.61 15.15
CA ASN A 168 -34.08 47.69 14.17
C ASN A 168 -32.75 47.77 13.39
N SER A 169 -31.88 46.76 13.52
CA SER A 169 -30.50 46.85 13.06
C SER A 169 -30.27 46.29 11.65
N GLY A 170 -31.20 45.52 11.09
CA GLY A 170 -31.09 44.92 9.75
C GLY A 170 -29.98 43.87 9.60
N PHE A 171 -29.26 43.56 10.69
CA PHE A 171 -28.19 42.57 10.72
C PHE A 171 -28.69 41.12 10.62
N GLU A 172 -30.00 40.89 10.68
CA GLU A 172 -30.65 39.59 10.42
C GLU A 172 -30.24 39.03 9.04
N PHE A 173 -30.07 39.88 8.02
CA PHE A 173 -29.60 39.44 6.70
C PHE A 173 -28.15 38.94 6.71
N LEU A 174 -27.33 39.34 7.70
CA LEU A 174 -25.97 38.84 7.88
C LEU A 174 -25.96 37.41 8.47
N ALA A 175 -27.06 36.96 9.08
CA ALA A 175 -27.18 35.58 9.56
C ALA A 175 -27.08 34.57 8.41
N ILE A 176 -27.61 34.91 7.23
CA ILE A 176 -27.62 34.03 6.04
C ILE A 176 -26.19 33.64 5.60
N PRO A 177 -25.28 34.57 5.27
CA PRO A 177 -23.92 34.21 4.86
C PRO A 177 -23.13 33.51 5.98
N ILE A 178 -23.33 33.88 7.24
CA ILE A 178 -22.68 33.21 8.38
C ILE A 178 -23.08 31.73 8.44
N MET A 179 -24.37 31.44 8.28
CA MET A 179 -24.89 30.06 8.29
C MET A 179 -24.43 29.24 7.09
N VAL A 180 -24.29 29.86 5.91
CA VAL A 180 -23.69 29.20 4.73
C VAL A 180 -22.23 28.83 5.01
N ILE A 181 -21.46 29.70 5.65
CA ILE A 181 -20.06 29.42 6.02
C ILE A 181 -19.99 28.26 7.02
N ILE A 182 -20.80 28.30 8.08
CA ILE A 182 -20.85 27.24 9.10
C ILE A 182 -21.25 25.90 8.48
N SER A 183 -22.29 25.89 7.65
CA SER A 183 -22.77 24.69 6.94
C SER A 183 -21.69 24.10 6.04
N THR A 184 -21.01 24.97 5.28
CA THR A 184 -19.90 24.57 4.41
C THR A 184 -18.75 23.99 5.22
N ALA A 185 -18.42 24.55 6.39
CA ALA A 185 -17.39 24.03 7.27
C ALA A 185 -17.74 22.60 7.77
N PHE A 186 -18.95 22.37 8.26
CA PHE A 186 -19.38 21.05 8.73
C PHE A 186 -19.42 20.00 7.61
N LEU A 187 -19.94 20.36 6.42
CA LEU A 187 -19.92 19.46 5.26
C LEU A 187 -18.48 19.12 4.84
N THR A 188 -17.59 20.11 4.88
CA THR A 188 -16.18 19.91 4.54
C THR A 188 -15.48 18.99 5.52
N ILE A 189 -15.68 19.18 6.83
CA ILE A 189 -15.11 18.30 7.88
C ILE A 189 -15.59 16.87 7.70
N ASN A 190 -16.90 16.65 7.52
CA ASN A 190 -17.44 15.29 7.33
C ASN A 190 -16.93 14.65 6.03
N LYS A 191 -16.83 15.43 4.93
CA LYS A 191 -16.24 14.95 3.68
C LYS A 191 -14.78 14.56 3.85
N LEU A 192 -14.00 15.37 4.56
CA LEU A 192 -12.58 15.13 4.81
C LEU A 192 -12.34 13.89 5.68
N ALA A 193 -13.13 13.72 6.75
CA ALA A 193 -13.07 12.53 7.60
C ALA A 193 -13.33 11.24 6.81
N ASN A 194 -14.35 11.25 5.96
CA ASN A 194 -14.68 10.11 5.09
C ASN A 194 -13.62 9.85 4.02
N LEU A 195 -12.98 10.89 3.49
CA LEU A 195 -11.86 10.77 2.56
C LEU A 195 -10.64 10.09 3.21
N PHE A 196 -10.30 10.41 4.46
CA PHE A 196 -9.16 9.81 5.17
C PHE A 196 -9.44 8.42 5.75
N GLY A 197 -10.72 8.05 5.91
CA GLY A 197 -11.16 6.74 6.38
C GLY A 197 -10.82 5.60 5.42
N GLU A 198 -10.66 5.88 4.13
CA GLU A 198 -10.38 4.89 3.09
C GLU A 198 -9.06 5.17 2.36
N PRO A 199 -7.91 4.67 2.87
CA PRO A 199 -6.59 5.10 2.38
C PRO A 199 -6.17 4.51 1.04
N PHE A 200 -6.87 3.47 0.56
CA PHE A 200 -6.45 2.63 -0.57
C PHE A 200 -7.34 2.73 -1.82
N LEU A 201 -8.39 3.56 -1.82
CA LEU A 201 -9.20 3.73 -3.03
C LEU A 201 -8.42 4.44 -4.14
N GLU A 202 -8.51 3.90 -5.34
CA GLU A 202 -8.13 4.57 -6.60
C GLU A 202 -8.94 5.87 -6.76
N ASP A 203 -8.36 6.86 -7.44
CA ASP A 203 -8.98 8.14 -7.84
C ASP A 203 -9.30 9.20 -6.76
N LYS A 204 -8.98 8.98 -5.47
CA LYS A 204 -9.01 10.06 -4.48
C LYS A 204 -7.64 10.73 -4.39
N LYS A 205 -7.52 12.03 -4.71
CA LYS A 205 -6.28 12.84 -4.56
C LYS A 205 -5.62 12.78 -3.15
N THR A 206 -6.36 12.31 -2.15
CA THR A 206 -5.93 12.14 -0.76
C THR A 206 -5.56 10.71 -0.37
N SER A 207 -5.66 9.73 -1.28
CA SER A 207 -5.20 8.36 -1.03
C SER A 207 -3.67 8.35 -0.89
N VAL A 208 -3.14 7.29 -0.26
CA VAL A 208 -1.69 7.10 -0.24
C VAL A 208 -1.26 6.78 -1.67
N THR A 209 -0.20 7.43 -2.18
CA THR A 209 0.30 7.21 -3.53
C THR A 209 1.05 5.88 -3.63
N ILE A 210 0.33 4.77 -3.44
CA ILE A 210 0.88 3.41 -3.48
C ILE A 210 1.57 3.16 -4.82
N ASP A 211 0.96 3.61 -5.92
CA ASP A 211 1.57 3.49 -7.25
C ASP A 211 2.94 4.15 -7.35
N GLU A 212 3.10 5.36 -6.82
CA GLU A 212 4.38 6.08 -6.84
C GLU A 212 5.41 5.39 -5.96
N ILE A 213 4.99 4.90 -4.79
CA ILE A 213 5.86 4.15 -3.88
C ILE A 213 6.33 2.85 -4.55
N CYS A 214 5.42 2.08 -5.13
CA CYS A 214 5.74 0.84 -5.84
C CYS A 214 6.64 1.09 -7.05
N LYS A 215 6.39 2.15 -7.85
CA LYS A 215 7.29 2.56 -8.95
C LYS A 215 8.69 2.91 -8.44
N THR A 216 8.77 3.59 -7.30
CA THR A 216 10.04 3.94 -6.68
C THR A 216 10.79 2.70 -6.18
N ILE A 217 10.08 1.75 -5.56
CA ILE A 217 10.67 0.47 -5.14
C ILE A 217 11.18 -0.29 -6.36
N GLU A 218 10.37 -0.42 -7.41
CA GLU A 218 10.74 -1.09 -8.65
C GLU A 218 11.99 -0.47 -9.29
N LYS A 219 12.08 0.86 -9.34
CA LYS A 219 13.26 1.57 -9.82
C LYS A 219 14.51 1.18 -9.02
N ASN A 220 14.43 1.18 -7.68
CA ASN A 220 15.56 0.78 -6.83
C ASN A 220 15.98 -0.69 -7.08
N CYS A 221 15.01 -1.59 -7.28
CA CYS A 221 15.30 -2.99 -7.60
C CYS A 221 16.03 -3.12 -8.95
N ASN A 222 15.56 -2.40 -9.97
CA ASN A 222 16.19 -2.40 -11.29
C ASN A 222 17.61 -1.80 -11.25
N GLU A 223 17.83 -0.72 -10.50
CA GLU A 223 19.18 -0.14 -10.34
C GLU A 223 20.19 -1.13 -9.75
N VAL A 224 19.77 -1.99 -8.81
CA VAL A 224 20.65 -3.03 -8.26
C VAL A 224 20.78 -4.21 -9.23
N LYS A 225 19.70 -4.55 -9.95
CA LYS A 225 19.73 -5.58 -11.00
C LYS A 225 20.74 -5.24 -12.10
N ASP A 226 20.84 -3.97 -12.49
CA ASP A 226 21.77 -3.47 -13.50
C ASP A 226 23.24 -3.47 -13.03
N LYS A 227 23.49 -3.56 -11.72
CA LYS A 227 24.84 -3.71 -11.16
C LYS A 227 25.36 -5.15 -11.21
N LEU A 228 24.48 -6.14 -11.36
CA LEU A 228 24.84 -7.57 -11.46
C LEU A 228 25.35 -7.93 -12.88
N LYS A 229 26.27 -7.12 -13.42
CA LYS A 229 26.88 -7.30 -14.75
C LYS A 229 28.06 -8.25 -14.71
#